data_AF-A0AAV8X7V1-F1
#
_entry.id   AF-A0AAV8X7V1-F1
#
_cell.length_a   1.000
_cell.length_b   1.000
_cell.length_c   1.000
_cell.angle_alpha   90.00
_cell.angle_beta   90.00
_cell.angle_gamma   90.00
#
_symmetry.space_group_name_H-M   'P 1'
#
loop_
_entity.id
_entity.type
_entity.pdbx_description
1 polymer ?
#
loop_
_entity_poly.entity_id
_entity_poly.type
_entity_poly.pdbx_seq_one_letter_code
_entity_poly.pdbx_strand_id
1 'polypeptide(L)'
;MKLLTKRDEKFWDNSLSYVFMTILKEYQQCLSDGSITYFLEQKNNLIKGVKSETKVNMANRIKAMIDEIDREPDDPLVFTKYLLSDSEREQLQNDGSSVTNQSVCICV
;
A
#
# COMPACT_ATOMS: atom_id res chain seq x y z
N MET A 1 -8.50 5.64 -11.12
CA MET A 1 -9.37 5.23 -10.00
C MET A 1 -10.66 4.57 -10.49
N LYS A 2 -10.57 3.55 -11.35
CA LYS A 2 -11.76 2.88 -11.93
C LYS A 2 -12.43 1.92 -10.95
N LEU A 3 -11.63 1.30 -10.07
CA LEU A 3 -12.06 0.22 -9.17
C LEU A 3 -13.00 0.65 -8.02
N LEU A 4 -13.02 1.94 -7.64
CA LEU A 4 -13.84 2.42 -6.51
C LEU A 4 -15.17 3.05 -6.93
N THR A 5 -15.45 3.14 -8.23
CA THR A 5 -16.64 3.85 -8.74
C THR A 5 -17.93 3.04 -8.59
N LYS A 6 -17.83 1.72 -8.39
CA LYS A 6 -18.93 0.83 -8.00
C LYS A 6 -18.40 -0.12 -6.94
N ARG A 7 -19.15 -0.31 -5.86
CA ARG A 7 -18.81 -1.31 -4.82
C ARG A 7 -19.03 -2.70 -5.42
N ASP A 8 -18.03 -3.21 -6.12
CA ASP A 8 -18.02 -4.59 -6.60
C ASP A 8 -17.83 -5.51 -5.40
N GLU A 9 -18.92 -6.11 -4.91
CA GLU A 9 -18.90 -6.98 -3.71
C GLU A 9 -17.87 -8.10 -3.86
N LYS A 10 -17.73 -8.68 -5.05
CA LYS A 10 -16.75 -9.74 -5.31
C LYS A 10 -15.31 -9.28 -5.15
N PHE A 11 -15.03 -8.01 -5.44
CA PHE A 11 -13.70 -7.45 -5.21
C PHE A 11 -13.40 -7.35 -3.72
N TRP A 12 -14.36 -6.85 -2.94
CA TRP A 12 -14.21 -6.64 -1.49
C TRP A 12 -14.23 -7.93 -0.68
N ASP A 13 -14.75 -9.04 -1.23
CA ASP A 13 -14.72 -10.37 -0.61
C ASP A 13 -13.34 -11.07 -0.67
N ASN A 14 -12.35 -10.49 -1.35
CA ASN A 14 -10.98 -11.02 -1.37
C ASN A 14 -10.23 -10.76 -0.05
N SER A 15 -9.05 -11.36 0.11
CA SER A 15 -8.19 -11.08 1.27
C SER A 15 -7.83 -9.59 1.35
N LEU A 16 -7.64 -9.10 2.58
CA LEU A 16 -7.21 -7.71 2.80
C LEU A 16 -5.91 -7.39 2.07
N SER A 17 -4.96 -8.33 2.04
CA SER A 17 -3.69 -8.18 1.31
C SER A 17 -3.91 -7.99 -0.19
N TYR A 18 -4.82 -8.77 -0.80
CA TYR A 18 -5.16 -8.65 -2.21
C TYR A 18 -5.81 -7.29 -2.51
N VAL A 19 -6.80 -6.89 -1.71
CA VAL A 19 -7.51 -5.62 -1.87
C VAL A 19 -6.53 -4.45 -1.72
N PHE A 20 -5.69 -4.47 -0.69
CA PHE A 20 -4.67 -3.46 -0.45
C PHE A 20 -3.69 -3.35 -1.62
N MET A 21 -3.12 -4.47 -2.07
CA MET A 21 -2.17 -4.47 -3.19
C MET A 21 -2.80 -3.99 -4.49
N THR A 22 -4.06 -4.35 -4.74
CA THR A 22 -4.78 -3.88 -5.94
C THR A 22 -4.99 -2.37 -5.91
N ILE A 23 -5.42 -1.81 -4.76
CA ILE A 23 -5.59 -0.37 -4.60
C ILE A 23 -4.25 0.36 -4.68
N LEU A 24 -3.19 -0.19 -4.11
CA LEU A 24 -1.85 0.40 -4.14
C LEU A 24 -1.30 0.45 -5.58
N LYS A 25 -1.50 -0.60 -6.37
CA LYS A 25 -1.16 -0.65 -7.81
C LYS A 25 -1.96 0.38 -8.61
N GLU A 26 -3.27 0.50 -8.38
CA GLU A 26 -4.10 1.53 -9.02
C GLU A 26 -3.65 2.95 -8.65
N TYR A 27 -3.29 3.18 -7.39
CA TYR A 27 -2.79 4.48 -6.92
C TYR A 27 -1.44 4.84 -7.59
N GLN A 28 -0.52 3.87 -7.69
CA GLN A 28 0.74 4.02 -8.41
C GLN A 28 0.49 4.42 -9.87
N GLN A 29 -0.45 3.74 -10.56
CA GLN A 29 -0.82 4.08 -11.93
C GLN A 29 -1.40 5.51 -12.03
N CYS A 30 -2.27 5.92 -11.10
CA CYS A 30 -2.83 7.27 -11.09
C CYS A 30 -1.76 8.35 -10.93
N LEU A 31 -0.70 8.09 -10.17
CA LEU A 31 0.45 8.99 -10.04
C LEU A 31 1.26 9.06 -11.34
N SER A 32 1.48 7.92 -12.00
CA SER A 32 2.14 7.86 -13.32
C SER A 32 1.35 8.61 -14.39
N ASP A 33 0.02 8.46 -14.40
CA ASP A 33 -0.89 9.16 -15.31
C ASP A 33 -1.04 10.65 -14.95
N GLY A 34 -0.57 11.05 -13.76
CA GLY A 34 -0.65 12.41 -13.25
C GLY A 34 -2.07 12.88 -12.91
N SER A 35 -3.01 11.95 -12.74
CA SER A 35 -4.41 12.24 -12.43
C SER A 35 -4.96 11.36 -11.32
N ILE A 36 -5.48 11.98 -10.27
CA ILE A 36 -6.31 11.33 -9.25
C ILE A 36 -7.62 12.11 -9.21
N THR A 37 -8.63 11.56 -9.87
CA THR A 37 -9.95 12.17 -9.93
C THR A 37 -10.62 12.17 -8.56
N TYR A 38 -11.18 13.31 -8.17
CA TYR A 38 -11.96 13.42 -6.94
C TYR A 38 -13.27 12.65 -7.05
N PHE A 39 -13.62 11.93 -5.98
CA PHE A 39 -14.75 11.00 -5.99
C PHE A 39 -16.11 11.69 -6.22
N LEU A 40 -16.36 12.85 -5.59
CA LEU A 40 -17.64 13.55 -5.69
C LEU A 40 -17.74 14.48 -6.90
N GLU A 41 -16.62 14.98 -7.42
CA GLU A 41 -16.57 15.88 -8.58
C GLU A 41 -15.47 15.43 -9.53
N GLN A 42 -15.85 14.71 -10.57
CA GLN A 42 -14.91 14.03 -11.47
C GLN A 42 -14.07 14.98 -12.31
N LYS A 43 -14.44 16.27 -12.38
CA LYS A 43 -13.65 17.30 -13.06
C LYS A 43 -12.42 17.73 -12.26
N ASN A 44 -12.37 17.42 -10.96
CA ASN A 44 -11.28 17.82 -10.09
C ASN A 44 -10.19 16.75 -10.00
N ASN A 45 -8.95 17.14 -10.25
CA ASN A 45 -7.77 16.31 -10.05
C ASN A 45 -7.09 16.70 -8.74
N LEU A 46 -7.03 15.78 -7.79
CA LEU A 46 -6.47 15.97 -6.44
C LEU A 46 -4.97 16.30 -6.46
N ILE A 47 -4.26 15.95 -7.53
CA ILE A 47 -2.83 16.21 -7.69
C ILE A 47 -2.53 17.24 -8.79
N LYS A 48 -3.52 18.07 -9.17
CA LYS A 48 -3.33 19.09 -10.22
C LYS A 48 -2.18 20.05 -9.92
N GLY A 49 -2.00 20.46 -8.67
CA GLY A 49 -0.96 21.41 -8.26
C GLY A 49 0.43 20.80 -8.01
N VAL A 50 0.57 19.47 -8.07
CA VAL A 50 1.85 18.79 -7.82
C VAL A 50 2.70 18.81 -9.08
N LYS A 51 3.99 19.15 -8.94
CA LYS A 51 4.95 19.12 -10.06
C LYS A 51 5.05 17.72 -10.68
N SER A 52 5.24 17.66 -11.99
CA SER A 52 5.40 16.40 -12.74
C SER A 52 6.52 15.54 -12.17
N GLU A 53 7.68 16.13 -11.91
CA GLU A 53 8.84 15.45 -11.31
C GLU A 53 8.49 14.82 -9.96
N THR A 54 7.76 15.54 -9.10
CA THR A 54 7.30 15.02 -7.80
C THR A 54 6.36 13.83 -7.99
N LYS A 55 5.43 13.90 -8.94
CA LYS A 55 4.52 12.77 -9.25
C LYS A 55 5.28 11.53 -9.73
N VAL A 56 6.25 11.71 -10.64
CA VAL A 56 7.11 10.64 -11.13
C VAL A 56 7.92 10.02 -10.00
N ASN A 57 8.52 10.84 -9.14
CA ASN A 57 9.27 10.36 -7.98
C ASN A 57 8.38 9.58 -7.01
N MET A 58 7.16 10.04 -6.76
CA MET A 58 6.19 9.31 -5.93
C MET A 58 5.78 7.98 -6.58
N ALA A 59 5.46 7.99 -7.88
CA ALA A 59 5.10 6.78 -8.62
C ALA A 59 6.22 5.74 -8.58
N ASN A 60 7.47 6.16 -8.77
CA ASN A 60 8.65 5.29 -8.72
C ASN A 60 8.87 4.70 -7.32
N ARG A 61 8.70 5.50 -6.25
CA ARG A 61 8.82 5.01 -4.87
C ARG A 61 7.78 3.95 -4.55
N ILE A 62 6.53 4.17 -4.95
CA ILE A 62 5.45 3.20 -4.71
C ILE A 62 5.65 1.96 -5.57
N LYS A 63 6.11 2.12 -6.81
CA LYS A 63 6.49 0.99 -7.66
C LYS A 63 7.58 0.13 -7.01
N ALA A 64 8.63 0.74 -6.48
CA ALA A 64 9.70 0.01 -5.79
C ALA A 64 9.17 -0.76 -4.57
N MET A 65 8.25 -0.17 -3.80
CA MET A 65 7.58 -0.85 -2.68
C MET A 65 6.76 -2.05 -3.15
N ILE A 66 5.93 -1.88 -4.18
CA ILE A 66 5.13 -2.96 -4.77
C ILE A 66 6.03 -4.10 -5.29
N ASP A 67 7.07 -3.74 -6.05
CA ASP A 67 8.00 -4.71 -6.66
C ASP A 67 8.78 -5.51 -5.61
N GLU A 68 8.96 -4.95 -4.41
CA GLU A 68 9.61 -5.65 -3.29
C GLU A 68 8.64 -6.58 -2.56
N ILE A 69 7.42 -6.12 -2.28
CA ILE A 69 6.36 -6.96 -1.67
C ILE A 69 6.04 -8.16 -2.56
N ASP A 70 5.95 -7.94 -3.88
CA ASP A 70 5.69 -9.03 -4.84
C ASP A 70 6.88 -10.01 -4.94
N ARG A 71 8.11 -9.58 -4.61
CA ARG A 71 9.32 -10.44 -4.63
C ARG A 71 9.48 -11.24 -3.34
N GLU A 72 9.13 -10.65 -2.21
CA GLU A 72 9.29 -11.23 -0.87
C GLU A 72 7.93 -11.28 -0.14
N PRO A 73 6.95 -12.08 -0.63
CA PRO A 73 5.60 -12.08 -0.09
C PRO A 73 5.50 -12.62 1.34
N ASP A 74 6.50 -13.38 1.78
CA ASP A 74 6.55 -14.02 3.10
C ASP A 74 7.22 -13.15 4.18
N ASP A 75 7.88 -12.04 3.81
CA ASP A 75 8.45 -11.10 4.77
C ASP A 75 7.50 -9.90 4.99
N PRO A 76 6.74 -9.88 6.11
CA PRO A 76 5.80 -8.81 6.39
C PRO A 76 6.47 -7.47 6.68
N LEU A 77 7.78 -7.41 6.89
CA LEU A 77 8.50 -6.18 7.24
C LEU A 77 9.10 -5.47 6.02
N VAL A 78 9.05 -6.07 4.84
CA VAL A 78 9.64 -5.53 3.59
C VAL A 78 9.20 -4.10 3.30
N PHE A 79 7.92 -3.78 3.56
CA PHE A 79 7.37 -2.46 3.26
C PHE A 79 7.82 -1.38 4.26
N THR A 80 8.31 -1.76 5.44
CA THR A 80 8.64 -0.83 6.53
C THR A 80 9.73 0.17 6.13
N LYS A 81 10.70 -0.23 5.30
CA LYS A 81 11.76 0.66 4.78
C LYS A 81 11.25 1.83 3.94
N TYR A 82 10.01 1.76 3.46
CA TYR A 82 9.41 2.82 2.65
C TYR A 82 8.50 3.77 3.45
N LEU A 83 7.99 3.31 4.60
CA LEU A 83 7.04 4.06 5.43
C LEU A 83 7.68 4.63 6.70
N LEU A 84 8.64 3.91 7.26
CA LEU A 84 9.18 4.18 8.59
C LEU A 84 10.61 4.69 8.53
N SER A 85 10.90 5.64 9.41
CA SER A 85 12.26 6.03 9.74
C SER A 85 13.05 4.88 10.35
N ASP A 86 14.38 4.97 10.30
CA ASP A 86 15.27 3.93 10.81
C ASP A 86 14.96 3.61 12.29
N SER A 87 14.69 4.63 13.10
CA SER A 87 14.31 4.49 14.52
C SER A 87 12.98 3.77 14.73
N GLU A 88 11.98 4.01 13.88
CA GLU A 88 10.68 3.33 13.97
C GLU A 88 10.78 1.86 13.55
N ARG A 89 11.68 1.54 12.60
CA ARG A 89 11.94 0.15 12.20
C ARG A 89 12.62 -0.64 13.31
N GLU A 90 13.58 -0.04 14.01
CA GLU A 90 14.22 -0.66 15.17
C GLU A 90 13.20 -0.95 16.28
N GLN A 91 12.28 -0.02 16.54
CA GLN A 91 11.20 -0.24 17.51
C GLN A 91 10.30 -1.41 17.12
N LEU A 92 9.85 -1.50 15.86
CA LEU A 92 9.03 -2.61 15.40
C LEU A 92 9.73 -3.97 15.46
N GLN A 93 11.03 -4.02 15.17
CA GLN A 93 11.82 -5.25 15.28
C GLN A 93 11.94 -5.72 16.73
N ASN A 94 12.09 -4.78 17.66
CA ASN A 94 12.15 -5.06 19.10
C ASN A 94 10.79 -5.51 19.65
N ASP A 95 9.69 -4.91 19.18
CA ASP A 95 8.33 -5.28 19.58
C ASP A 95 7.91 -6.65 19.03
N GLY A 96 8.29 -6.97 17.79
CA GLY A 96 8.02 -8.26 17.15
C GLY A 96 8.76 -9.45 17.78
N SER A 97 9.92 -9.19 18.41
CA SER A 97 10.73 -10.23 19.09
C SER A 97 10.15 -10.68 20.44
N SER A 98 9.12 -10.00 20.96
CA SER A 98 8.49 -10.34 22.24
C SER A 98 7.24 -11.23 22.13
N VAL A 99 6.74 -11.51 20.91
CA VAL A 99 5.45 -12.21 20.70
C VAL A 99 5.60 -13.72 20.45
N THR A 100 6.82 -14.26 20.27
CA THR A 100 7.02 -15.70 19.98
C THR A 100 6.93 -16.64 21.19
N ASN A 101 6.59 -16.15 22.40
CA ASN A 101 6.37 -16.97 23.59
C ASN A 101 4.94 -16.85 24.16
N GLN A 102 3.93 -16.90 23.30
CA GLN A 102 2.59 -17.25 23.76
C GLN A 102 2.05 -18.40 22.91
N SER A 103 2.32 -19.61 23.40
CA SER A 103 1.60 -20.83 23.03
C SER A 103 0.10 -20.58 23.12
N VAL A 104 -0.55 -20.36 21.98
CA VAL A 104 -2.00 -20.50 21.89
C VAL A 104 -2.27 -21.99 21.86
N CYS A 105 -2.54 -22.53 23.06
CA CYS A 105 -3.11 -23.85 23.23
C CYS A 105 -4.49 -23.84 22.56
N ILE A 106 -4.60 -24.35 21.34
CA ILE A 106 -5.89 -24.65 20.73
C ILE A 106 -6.20 -26.08 21.17
N CYS A 107 -6.99 -26.21 22.24
CA CYS A 107 -7.61 -27.47 22.60
C CYS A 107 -8.56 -27.87 21.46
N VAL A 108 -8.30 -29.03 20.87
CA VAL A 108 -9.21 -29.78 19.98
C VAL A 108 -10.23 -30.53 20.82
#